data_AF-A0A443S817-F1
#
_entry.id   AF-A0A443S817-F1
#
_cell.length_a   1.000
_cell.length_b   1.000
_cell.length_c   1.000
_cell.angle_alpha   90.00
_cell.angle_beta   90.00
_cell.angle_gamma   90.00
#
_symmetry.space_group_name_H-M   'P 1'
#
loop_
_entity.id
_entity.type
_entity.pdbx_description
1 polymer ?
#
loop_
_entity_poly.entity_id
_entity_poly.type
_entity_poly.pdbx_seq_one_letter_code
_entity_poly.pdbx_strand_id
1 'polypeptide(L)'
;MSENDQAVYHFQNPVLNFSMASDRIRIINEAKLSAKKCVEIGDYVRAIDWYRKAIFNLPNKRDELLGLYILCASAYCKLRDYEKVIASCNVVLCLKPD
;
A
#
# COMPACT_ATOMS: atom_id res chain seq x y z
N MET A 1 -35.15 -17.61 17.16
CA MET A 1 -35.86 -16.71 16.22
C MET A 1 -36.14 -15.43 16.99
N SER A 2 -35.46 -14.31 16.73
CA SER A 2 -35.36 -13.64 15.44
C SER A 2 -33.94 -13.12 15.16
N GLU A 3 -33.47 -13.34 13.93
CA GLU A 3 -32.15 -13.04 13.36
C GLU A 3 -31.98 -11.55 12.95
N ASN A 4 -32.27 -10.56 13.82
CA ASN A 4 -32.22 -9.16 13.39
C ASN A 4 -31.19 -8.23 14.06
N ASP A 5 -30.38 -8.72 15.00
CA ASP A 5 -29.37 -7.86 15.67
C ASP A 5 -28.03 -7.76 14.93
N GLN A 6 -27.83 -8.47 13.82
CA GLN A 6 -26.62 -8.37 13.00
C GLN A 6 -26.73 -7.40 11.81
N ALA A 7 -27.92 -6.85 11.52
CA ALA A 7 -28.13 -6.01 10.33
C ALA A 7 -27.81 -4.51 10.54
N VAL A 8 -27.57 -4.05 11.78
CA VAL A 8 -27.38 -2.62 12.09
C VAL A 8 -25.90 -2.18 12.12
N TYR A 9 -24.94 -3.12 12.04
CA TYR A 9 -23.51 -2.77 11.93
C TYR A 9 -23.07 -2.21 10.56
N HIS A 10 -24.02 -2.02 9.64
CA HIS A 10 -23.80 -1.36 8.35
C HIS A 10 -24.22 0.12 8.32
N PHE A 11 -24.47 0.76 9.46
CA PHE A 11 -24.55 2.22 9.50
C PHE A 11 -23.13 2.81 9.52
N GLN A 12 -22.64 3.22 8.35
CA GLN A 12 -21.43 4.02 8.14
C GLN A 12 -21.40 5.19 9.12
N ASN A 13 -20.65 5.04 10.21
CA ASN A 13 -20.42 6.10 11.17
C ASN A 13 -19.32 7.03 10.62
N PRO A 14 -19.66 8.25 10.14
CA PRO A 14 -18.72 9.10 9.41
C PRO A 14 -17.52 9.53 10.27
N VAL A 15 -17.67 9.60 11.60
CA VAL A 15 -16.58 9.91 12.53
C VAL A 15 -15.55 8.78 12.59
N LEU A 16 -16.00 7.53 12.62
CA LEU A 16 -15.12 6.35 12.57
C LEU A 16 -14.38 6.27 11.23
N ASN A 17 -15.09 6.53 10.12
CA ASN A 17 -14.47 6.56 8.79
C ASN A 17 -13.42 7.67 8.66
N PHE A 18 -13.68 8.85 9.24
CA PHE A 18 -12.73 9.96 9.26
C PHE A 18 -11.48 9.64 10.11
N SER A 19 -11.66 9.14 11.34
CA SER A 19 -10.55 8.71 12.20
C SER A 19 -9.68 7.65 11.53
N MET A 20 -10.30 6.62 10.93
CA MET A 20 -9.58 5.58 10.21
C MET A 20 -8.87 6.10 8.96
N ALA A 21 -9.42 7.12 8.28
CA ALA A 21 -8.76 7.75 7.15
C ALA A 21 -7.52 8.54 7.59
N SER A 22 -7.61 9.29 8.69
CA SER A 22 -6.47 10.02 9.27
C SER A 22 -5.35 9.08 9.71
N ASP A 23 -5.68 7.97 10.37
CA ASP A 23 -4.70 6.96 10.77
C ASP A 23 -4.05 6.27 9.57
N ARG A 24 -4.82 5.93 8.52
CA ARG A 24 -4.25 5.39 7.28
C ARG A 24 -3.28 6.37 6.63
N ILE A 25 -3.63 7.65 6.53
CA ILE A 25 -2.73 8.68 5.97
C ILE A 25 -1.41 8.73 6.77
N ARG A 26 -1.49 8.69 8.10
CA ARG A 26 -0.30 8.65 8.97
C ARG A 26 0.56 7.41 8.69
N ILE A 27 -0.04 6.23 8.64
CA ILE A 27 0.66 4.96 8.36
C ILE A 27 1.33 4.98 6.99
N ILE A 28 0.65 5.48 5.96
CA ILE A 28 1.19 5.58 4.59
C ILE A 28 2.42 6.48 4.58
N ASN A 29 2.35 7.65 5.23
CA ASN A 29 3.44 8.61 5.27
C ASN A 29 4.65 8.06 6.02
N GLU A 30 4.42 7.43 7.17
CA GLU A 30 5.47 6.77 7.96
C GLU A 30 6.13 5.64 7.16
N ALA A 31 5.33 4.82 6.48
CA ALA A 31 5.83 3.74 5.65
C ALA A 31 6.66 4.27 4.48
N LYS A 32 6.22 5.34 3.79
CA LYS A 32 6.98 5.99 2.72
C LYS A 32 8.33 6.52 3.22
N LEU A 33 8.34 7.20 4.37
CA LEU A 33 9.57 7.76 4.96
C LEU A 33 10.54 6.65 5.40
N SER A 34 10.01 5.61 6.06
CA SER A 34 10.80 4.47 6.50
C SER A 34 11.38 3.69 5.34
N ALA A 35 10.60 3.47 4.27
CA ALA A 35 11.08 2.85 3.04
C ALA A 35 12.23 3.65 2.42
N LYS A 36 12.09 4.98 2.33
CA LYS A 36 13.14 5.87 1.81
C LYS A 36 14.43 5.72 2.61
N LYS A 37 14.35 5.76 3.94
CA LYS A 37 15.52 5.57 4.82
C LYS A 37 16.17 4.20 4.62
N CYS A 38 15.37 3.14 4.45
CA CYS A 38 15.87 1.79 4.18
C CYS A 38 16.61 1.71 2.83
N VAL A 39 16.09 2.37 1.79
CA VAL A 39 16.76 2.46 0.48
C VAL A 39 18.08 3.21 0.58
N GLU A 40 18.14 4.30 1.33
CA GLU A 40 19.36 5.10 1.53
C GLU A 40 20.49 4.30 2.19
N ILE A 41 20.16 3.39 3.12
CA ILE A 41 21.14 2.51 3.77
C ILE A 41 21.36 1.18 3.04
N GLY A 42 20.69 0.96 1.89
CA GLY A 42 20.79 -0.27 1.10
C GLY A 42 20.02 -1.47 1.64
N ASP A 43 19.17 -1.30 2.66
CA ASP A 43 18.30 -2.37 3.18
C ASP A 43 17.02 -2.48 2.35
N TYR A 44 17.16 -3.10 1.17
CA TYR A 44 16.05 -3.22 0.22
C TYR A 44 14.95 -4.16 0.72
N VAL A 45 15.26 -5.14 1.57
CA VAL A 45 14.28 -6.07 2.15
C VAL A 45 13.29 -5.31 3.02
N ARG A 46 13.80 -4.50 3.97
CA ARG A 46 12.92 -3.67 4.81
C ARG A 46 12.22 -2.59 4.00
N ALA A 47 12.86 -2.02 2.97
CA ALA A 47 12.22 -1.05 2.10
C ALA A 47 10.97 -1.64 1.42
N ILE A 48 11.05 -2.87 0.93
CA ILE A 48 9.92 -3.60 0.33
C ILE A 48 8.79 -3.78 1.35
N ASP A 49 9.08 -4.21 2.57
CA ASP A 49 8.06 -4.39 3.60
C ASP A 49 7.34 -3.07 3.90
N TRP A 50 8.07 -1.97 3.96
CA TRP A 50 7.48 -0.64 4.12
C TRP A 50 6.65 -0.21 2.90
N TYR A 51 7.11 -0.45 1.67
CA TYR A 51 6.30 -0.17 0.48
C TYR A 51 5.01 -0.99 0.46
N ARG A 52 5.06 -2.26 0.83
CA ARG A 52 3.86 -3.13 0.93
C ARG A 52 2.88 -2.64 1.98
N LYS A 53 3.37 -2.18 3.14
CA LYS A 53 2.53 -1.54 4.16
C LYS A 53 1.85 -0.28 3.63
N ALA A 54 2.58 0.57 2.90
CA ALA A 54 2.01 1.77 2.28
C ALA A 54 0.92 1.41 1.27
N ILE A 55 1.19 0.45 0.38
CA ILE A 55 0.25 -0.05 -0.64
C ILE A 55 -1.03 -0.59 0.01
N PHE A 56 -0.91 -1.41 1.06
CA PHE A 56 -2.06 -2.00 1.75
C PHE A 56 -2.98 -0.96 2.39
N ASN A 57 -2.41 0.15 2.88
CA ASN A 57 -3.18 1.19 3.56
C ASN A 57 -3.62 2.32 2.62
N LEU A 58 -3.09 2.38 1.40
CA LEU A 58 -3.38 3.45 0.45
C LEU A 58 -4.86 3.39 0.04
N PRO A 59 -5.64 4.47 0.21
CA PRO A 59 -6.97 4.54 -0.38
C PRO A 59 -6.84 4.44 -1.91
N ASN A 60 -7.90 3.98 -2.59
CA ASN A 60 -7.93 3.65 -4.02
C ASN A 60 -7.57 4.87 -4.93
N LYS A 61 -6.27 5.20 -4.96
CA LYS A 61 -5.64 6.32 -5.65
C LYS A 61 -4.62 5.73 -6.60
N ARG A 62 -5.05 5.55 -7.85
CA ARG A 62 -4.26 4.84 -8.87
C ARG A 62 -2.87 5.44 -9.06
N ASP A 63 -2.73 6.75 -9.09
CA ASP A 63 -1.43 7.41 -9.33
C ASP A 63 -0.43 7.20 -8.17
N GLU A 64 -0.89 7.31 -6.93
CA GLU A 64 -0.03 7.04 -5.76
C GLU A 64 0.33 5.56 -5.66
N LEU A 65 -0.61 4.67 -6.02
CA LEU A 65 -0.41 3.23 -6.04
C LEU A 65 0.64 2.84 -7.10
N LEU A 66 0.54 3.42 -8.29
CA LEU A 66 1.49 3.26 -9.39
C LEU A 66 2.92 3.62 -8.94
N GLY A 67 3.09 4.79 -8.33
CA GLY A 67 4.39 5.24 -7.83
C GLY A 67 4.99 4.28 -6.79
N LEU A 68 4.17 3.76 -5.87
CA LEU A 68 4.63 2.79 -4.88
C LEU A 68 5.04 1.45 -5.48
N TYR A 69 4.32 0.94 -6.48
CA TYR A 69 4.71 -0.30 -7.17
C TYR A 69 6.00 -0.15 -7.96
N ILE A 70 6.23 1.00 -8.61
CA ILE A 70 7.49 1.28 -9.32
C ILE A 70 8.67 1.30 -8.34
N LEU A 71 8.52 1.95 -7.19
CA LEU A 71 9.56 1.97 -6.15
C LEU A 71 9.83 0.58 -5.57
N CYS A 72 8.77 -0.20 -5.33
CA CYS A 72 8.86 -1.58 -4.86
C CYS A 72 9.58 -2.48 -5.89
N ALA A 73 9.23 -2.38 -7.17
CA ALA A 73 9.89 -3.08 -8.27
C ALA A 73 11.38 -2.72 -8.35
N SER A 74 11.73 -1.44 -8.21
CA SER A 74 13.13 -0.99 -8.16
C SER A 74 13.90 -1.63 -7.00
N ALA A 75 13.30 -1.74 -5.82
CA ALA A 75 13.90 -2.43 -4.68
C ALA A 75 14.08 -3.95 -4.94
N TYR A 76 13.10 -4.61 -5.56
CA TYR A 76 13.25 -6.02 -5.98
C TYR A 76 14.35 -6.22 -7.02
N CYS A 77 14.49 -5.28 -7.98
CA CYS A 77 15.60 -5.29 -8.94
C CYS A 77 16.96 -5.27 -8.23
N LYS A 78 17.10 -4.47 -7.16
CA LYS A 78 18.34 -4.40 -6.36
C LYS A 78 18.63 -5.71 -5.62
N LEU A 79 17.59 -6.44 -5.22
CA LEU A 79 17.70 -7.78 -4.64
C LEU A 79 17.85 -8.91 -5.67
N ARG A 80 17.80 -8.60 -6.98
CA ARG A 80 17.79 -9.58 -8.09
C ARG A 80 16.61 -10.55 -8.05
N ASP A 81 15.52 -10.17 -7.37
CA ASP A 81 14.27 -10.93 -7.33
C ASP A 81 13.39 -10.55 -8.53
N TYR A 82 13.80 -11.02 -9.71
CA TYR A 82 13.19 -10.62 -10.98
C TYR A 82 11.75 -11.11 -11.16
N GLU A 83 11.37 -12.21 -10.49
CA GLU A 83 10.00 -12.71 -10.51
C GLU A 83 9.04 -11.69 -9.89
N LYS A 84 9.41 -11.12 -8.74
CA LYS A 84 8.60 -10.09 -8.09
C LYS A 84 8.63 -8.74 -8.80
N VAL A 85 9.72 -8.45 -9.52
CA VAL A 85 9.76 -7.29 -10.44
C VAL A 85 8.70 -7.45 -11.52
N ILE A 86 8.68 -8.58 -12.23
CA ILE A 86 7.70 -8.85 -13.30
C ILE A 86 6.29 -8.77 -12.75
N ALA A 87 6.01 -9.40 -11.61
CA ALA A 87 4.71 -9.32 -10.97
C ALA A 87 4.29 -7.87 -10.65
N SER A 88 5.21 -7.06 -10.13
CA SER A 88 4.94 -5.64 -9.83
C SER A 88 4.69 -4.82 -11.10
N CYS A 89 5.46 -5.06 -12.16
CA CYS A 89 5.26 -4.41 -13.46
C CYS A 89 3.92 -4.78 -14.11
N ASN A 90 3.48 -6.04 -13.99
CA ASN A 90 2.18 -6.47 -14.49
C ASN A 90 1.04 -5.73 -13.78
N VAL A 91 1.13 -5.55 -12.46
CA VAL A 91 0.14 -4.75 -11.71
C VAL A 91 0.13 -3.30 -12.21
N VAL A 92 1.29 -2.71 -12.45
CA VAL A 92 1.43 -1.36 -13.01
C VAL A 92 0.75 -1.23 -14.37
N LEU A 93 0.99 -2.18 -15.28
CA LEU A 93 0.36 -2.23 -16.60
C LEU A 93 -1.16 -2.41 -16.53
N CYS A 94 -1.67 -3.16 -15.55
CA CYS A 94 -3.11 -3.26 -15.33
C CYS A 94 -3.74 -1.96 -14.80
N LEU A 95 -2.99 -1.17 -14.02
CA LEU A 95 -3.47 0.11 -13.47
C LEU A 95 -3.48 1.24 -14.50
N LYS A 96 -2.54 1.21 -15.44
CA LYS A 96 -2.45 2.08 -16.63
C LYS A 96 -2.21 1.22 -17.87
N PRO A 97 -3.26 0.66 -18.48
CA PRO A 97 -3.18 0.21 -19.85
C PRO A 97 -3.09 1.47 -20.71
N ASP A 98 -1.99 1.63 -21.45
CA ASP A 98 -1.83 2.69 -22.45
C ASP A 98 -2.80 2.48 -23.62
#